data_AF-A0A2G2YY38-F1
#
_entry.id   AF-A0A2G2YY38-F1
#
_cell.length_a   1.000
_cell.length_b   1.000
_cell.length_c   1.000
_cell.angle_alpha   90.00
_cell.angle_beta   90.00
_cell.angle_gamma   90.00
#
_symmetry.space_group_name_H-M   'P 1'
#
loop_
_entity.id
_entity.type
_entity.pdbx_description
1 polymer ?
#
loop_
_entity_poly.entity_id
_entity_poly.type
_entity_poly.pdbx_seq_one_letter_code
_entity_poly.pdbx_strand_id
1 'polypeptide(L)'
;MDSEEGTQQPQLVLAHKLFRLTHPDVNDLDKVRLREEVLEAVLSNDMVPLYETLVTNGVLSLDQKVLDSMRAKNCDELKKLDDNPFSSVLIG
;
A
#
# COMPACT_ATOMS: atom_id res chain seq x y z
N MET A 1 15.86 -10.97 29.18
CA MET A 1 14.90 -10.59 28.14
C MET A 1 15.68 -10.61 26.85
N ASP A 2 15.61 -11.72 26.13
CA ASP A 2 16.22 -11.84 24.82
C ASP A 2 15.48 -10.89 23.88
N SER A 3 16.18 -9.86 23.43
CA SER A 3 15.71 -8.96 22.38
C SER A 3 15.70 -9.77 21.08
N GLU A 4 14.61 -10.47 20.80
CA GLU A 4 14.25 -10.74 19.42
C GLU A 4 13.97 -9.37 18.80
N GLU A 5 14.93 -8.84 18.03
CA GLU A 5 14.68 -7.75 17.10
C GLU A 5 13.65 -8.24 16.08
N GLY A 6 12.38 -8.23 16.47
CA GLY A 6 11.27 -8.64 15.62
C GLY A 6 11.30 -7.75 14.39
N THR A 7 11.55 -8.35 13.23
CA THR A 7 11.51 -7.61 11.96
C THR A 7 10.12 -7.01 11.84
N GLN A 8 10.06 -5.67 11.86
CA GLN A 8 8.79 -4.96 11.87
C GLN A 8 7.98 -5.34 10.62
N GLN A 9 6.69 -5.62 10.81
CA GLN A 9 5.83 -5.99 9.70
C GLN A 9 5.83 -4.87 8.63
N PRO A 10 5.95 -5.20 7.33
CA PRO A 10 6.04 -4.20 6.26
C PRO A 10 4.90 -3.17 6.26
N GLN A 11 3.67 -3.60 6.57
CA GLN A 11 2.52 -2.71 6.71
C GLN A 11 2.68 -1.68 7.85
N LEU A 12 3.35 -2.06 8.94
CA LEU A 12 3.56 -1.17 10.08
C LEU A 12 4.66 -0.14 9.77
N VAL A 13 5.67 -0.55 9.00
CA VAL A 13 6.67 0.37 8.42
C VAL A 13 5.99 1.37 7.50
N LEU A 14 5.09 0.93 6.61
CA LEU A 14 4.34 1.82 5.71
C LEU A 14 3.46 2.82 6.47
N ALA A 15 2.70 2.35 7.46
CA ALA A 15 1.86 3.21 8.30
C ALA A 15 2.68 4.28 9.03
N HIS A 16 3.86 3.91 9.54
CA HIS A 16 4.76 4.86 10.19
C HIS A 16 5.28 5.92 9.20
N LYS A 17 5.64 5.53 7.97
CA LYS A 17 6.07 6.48 6.92
C LYS A 17 4.95 7.46 6.52
N LEU A 18 3.72 6.96 6.39
CA LEU A 18 2.53 7.78 6.14
C LEU A 18 2.29 8.80 7.25
N PHE A 19 2.39 8.37 8.50
CA PHE A 19 2.26 9.28 9.64
C PHE A 19 3.30 10.40 9.60
N ARG A 20 4.57 10.07 9.28
CA ARG A 20 5.63 11.08 9.13
C ARG A 20 5.33 12.07 8.00
N LEU A 21 4.76 11.63 6.88
CA LEU A 21 4.38 12.53 5.77
C LEU A 21 3.33 13.57 6.16
N THR A 22 2.44 13.23 7.09
CA THR A 22 1.38 14.14 7.57
C THR A 22 1.88 15.12 8.64
N HIS A 23 3.09 14.92 9.18
CA HIS A 23 3.60 15.71 10.29
C HIS A 23 4.26 17.01 9.80
N PRO A 24 3.94 18.18 10.39
CA PRO A 24 4.47 19.47 9.93
C PRO A 24 5.99 19.60 10.12
N ASP A 25 6.56 18.97 11.14
CA ASP A 25 7.99 19.07 11.49
C ASP A 25 8.93 18.23 10.60
N VAL A 26 8.42 17.51 9.61
CA VAL A 26 9.26 16.75 8.68
C VAL A 26 9.75 17.67 7.57
N ASN A 27 11.07 17.69 7.37
CA ASN A 27 11.73 18.49 6.35
C ASN A 27 11.25 18.10 4.94
N ASP A 28 11.20 19.06 4.02
CA ASP A 28 10.68 18.83 2.66
C ASP A 28 11.52 17.81 1.88
N LEU A 29 12.83 17.76 2.11
CA LEU A 29 13.70 16.73 1.54
C LEU A 29 13.31 15.32 2.02
N ASP A 30 12.99 15.18 3.30
CA ASP A 30 12.54 13.91 3.87
C ASP A 30 11.14 13.54 3.38
N LYS A 31 10.26 14.53 3.16
CA LYS A 31 8.93 14.30 2.56
C LYS A 31 9.04 13.76 1.14
N VAL A 32 9.97 14.26 0.32
CA VAL A 32 10.17 13.75 -1.05
C VAL A 32 10.57 12.27 -1.01
N ARG A 33 11.58 11.93 -0.20
CA ARG A 33 12.02 10.53 -0.04
C ARG A 33 10.91 9.63 0.51
N LEU A 34 10.18 10.09 1.52
CA LEU A 34 9.08 9.34 2.08
C LEU A 34 7.96 9.10 1.05
N ARG A 35 7.68 10.06 0.17
CA ARG A 35 6.70 9.88 -0.92
C ARG A 35 7.13 8.80 -1.90
N GLU A 36 8.39 8.80 -2.31
CA GLU A 36 8.94 7.77 -3.19
C GLU A 36 8.84 6.39 -2.54
N GLU A 37 9.28 6.26 -1.29
CA GLU A 37 9.22 4.99 -0.55
C GLU A 37 7.78 4.50 -0.31
N VAL A 38 6.82 5.41 -0.07
CA VAL A 38 5.39 5.07 0.04
C VAL A 38 4.83 4.64 -1.31
N LEU A 39 5.21 5.32 -2.40
CA LEU A 39 4.78 4.95 -3.74
C LEU A 39 5.28 3.53 -4.09
N GLU A 40 6.56 3.25 -3.90
CA GLU A 40 7.12 1.91 -4.15
C GLU A 40 6.40 0.83 -3.35
N ALA A 41 6.12 1.08 -2.07
CA ALA A 41 5.38 0.14 -1.22
C ALA A 41 3.94 -0.08 -1.70
N VAL A 42 3.25 0.98 -2.12
CA VAL A 42 1.88 0.91 -2.67
C VAL A 42 1.85 0.13 -3.97
N LEU A 43 2.83 0.33 -4.86
CA LEU A 43 2.95 -0.37 -6.14
C LEU A 43 3.30 -1.84 -5.96
N SER A 44 4.21 -2.15 -5.03
CA SER A 44 4.64 -3.53 -4.76
C SER A 44 3.52 -4.38 -4.14
N ASN A 45 2.55 -3.76 -3.49
CA ASN A 45 1.43 -4.45 -2.84
C ASN A 45 0.09 -4.22 -3.55
N ASP A 46 0.11 -3.60 -4.74
CA ASP A 46 -1.07 -3.29 -5.57
C ASP A 46 -2.22 -2.62 -4.75
N MET A 47 -1.87 -1.70 -3.84
CA MET A 47 -2.78 -1.08 -2.87
C MET A 47 -3.61 0.07 -3.48
N VAL A 48 -4.47 -0.24 -4.45
CA VAL A 48 -5.28 0.73 -5.21
C VAL A 48 -6.02 1.75 -4.33
N PRO A 49 -6.78 1.35 -3.28
CA PRO A 49 -7.55 2.33 -2.49
C PRO A 49 -6.67 3.33 -1.74
N LEU A 50 -5.49 2.88 -1.29
CA LEU A 50 -4.52 3.74 -0.61
C LEU A 50 -3.90 4.73 -1.60
N TYR A 51 -3.56 4.28 -2.80
CA TYR A 51 -3.04 5.14 -3.87
C TYR A 51 -4.01 6.27 -4.21
N GLU A 52 -5.30 5.96 -4.42
CA GLU A 52 -6.35 6.94 -4.71
C GLU A 52 -6.53 7.97 -3.59
N THR A 53 -6.49 7.51 -2.34
CA THR A 53 -6.56 8.39 -1.16
C THR A 53 -5.36 9.35 -1.12
N LEU A 54 -4.16 8.86 -1.41
CA LEU A 54 -2.94 9.68 -1.40
C LEU A 54 -2.90 10.71 -2.53
N VAL A 55 -3.43 10.35 -3.70
CA VAL A 55 -3.64 11.30 -4.81
C VAL A 55 -4.65 12.37 -4.42
N THR A 56 -5.79 11.98 -3.83
CA THR A 56 -6.84 12.91 -3.39
C THR A 56 -6.33 13.89 -2.33
N ASN A 57 -5.48 13.42 -1.42
CA ASN A 57 -4.83 14.25 -0.40
C ASN A 57 -3.69 15.13 -0.96
N GLY A 58 -3.40 15.07 -2.26
CA GLY A 58 -2.33 15.85 -2.91
C GLY A 58 -0.91 15.41 -2.52
N VAL A 59 -0.76 14.23 -1.90
CA VAL A 59 0.55 13.69 -1.48
C VAL A 59 1.28 13.07 -2.67
N LEU A 60 0.53 12.43 -3.58
CA LEU A 60 1.05 11.80 -4.79
C LEU A 60 0.37 12.39 -6.04
N SER A 61 1.05 12.28 -7.17
CA SER A 61 0.46 12.61 -8.48
C SER A 61 -0.25 11.38 -9.06
N LEU A 62 -1.39 11.59 -9.70
CA LEU A 62 -2.13 10.54 -10.37
C LEU A 62 -1.38 10.10 -11.63
N ASP A 63 -1.00 8.83 -11.68
CA ASP A 63 -0.59 8.13 -12.89
C ASP A 63 -1.66 7.09 -13.23
N GLN A 64 -2.47 7.42 -14.25
CA GLN A 64 -3.57 6.58 -14.69
C GLN A 64 -3.11 5.21 -15.18
N LYS A 65 -1.94 5.13 -15.82
CA LYS A 65 -1.40 3.88 -16.36
C LYS A 65 -1.04 2.92 -15.23
N VAL A 66 -0.48 3.47 -14.16
CA VAL A 66 -0.12 2.73 -12.95
C VAL A 66 -1.37 2.27 -12.20
N LEU A 67 -2.38 3.14 -12.06
CA LEU A 67 -3.66 2.81 -11.44
C LEU A 67 -4.36 1.66 -12.17
N ASP A 68 -4.46 1.74 -13.50
CA ASP A 68 -5.12 0.73 -14.32
C ASP A 68 -4.37 -0.61 -14.26
N SER A 69 -3.04 -0.58 -14.22
CA SER A 69 -2.22 -1.79 -14.07
C SER A 69 -2.47 -2.47 -12.72
N MET A 70 -2.52 -1.73 -11.61
CA MET A 70 -2.80 -2.31 -10.29
C MET A 70 -4.24 -2.85 -10.21
N ARG A 71 -5.21 -2.12 -10.77
CA ARG A 71 -6.61 -2.56 -10.83
C ARG A 71 -6.76 -3.85 -11.63
N ALA A 72 -6.07 -3.97 -12.78
CA ALA A 72 -6.09 -5.18 -13.59
C ALA A 72 -5.59 -6.40 -12.81
N LYS A 73 -4.44 -6.29 -12.15
CA LYS A 73 -3.90 -7.35 -11.29
C LYS A 73 -4.86 -7.72 -10.16
N ASN A 74 -5.43 -6.73 -9.47
CA ASN A 74 -6.38 -6.99 -8.38
C ASN A 74 -7.64 -7.70 -8.90
N CYS A 75 -8.16 -7.34 -10.07
CA CYS A 75 -9.27 -8.05 -10.71
C CYS A 75 -8.91 -9.51 -11.04
N ASP A 76 -7.69 -9.76 -11.50
CA ASP A 76 -7.23 -11.12 -11.82
C ASP A 76 -7.05 -11.98 -10.55
N GLU A 77 -6.50 -11.42 -9.47
CA GLU A 77 -6.40 -12.13 -8.18
C GLU A 77 -7.77 -12.38 -7.54
N LEU A 78 -8.71 -11.43 -7.63
CA LEU A 78 -10.08 -11.63 -7.17
C LEU A 78 -10.78 -12.77 -7.92
N LYS A 79 -10.62 -12.84 -9.25
CA LYS A 79 -11.17 -13.96 -10.04
C LYS A 79 -10.60 -15.31 -9.59
N LYS A 80 -9.30 -15.39 -9.30
CA LYS A 80 -8.69 -16.64 -8.77
C LYS A 80 -9.29 -17.07 -7.44
N LEU A 81 -9.66 -16.11 -6.58
CA LEU A 81 -10.31 -16.39 -5.30
C LEU A 81 -11.77 -16.82 -5.50
N ASP A 82 -12.49 -16.20 -6.42
CA ASP A 82 -13.87 -16.56 -6.78
C ASP A 82 -13.95 -17.95 -7.44
N ASP A 83 -12.98 -18.29 -8.28
CA ASP A 83 -12.86 -19.60 -8.93
C ASP A 83 -12.40 -20.71 -7.96
N ASN A 84 -12.00 -20.37 -6.72
CA ASN A 84 -11.56 -21.34 -5.73
C ASN A 84 -12.78 -22.03 -5.06
N PRO A 85 -13.04 -23.33 -5.35
CA PRO A 85 -14.23 -24.04 -4.87
C PRO A 85 -14.30 -24.21 -3.35
N PHE A 86 -13.21 -23.95 -2.62
CA PHE A 86 -13.18 -23.99 -1.16
C PHE A 86 -13.88 -22.79 -0.49
N SER A 87 -14.19 -21.72 -1.23
CA SER A 87 -15.02 -20.60 -0.74
C SER A 87 -16.42 -21.07 -0.32
N SER A 88 -17.01 -22.01 -1.07
CA SER A 88 -18.35 -22.56 -0.75
C SER A 88 -18.36 -23.65 0.32
N VAL A 89 -17.20 -24.22 0.71
CA VAL A 89 -17.12 -25.36 1.65
C VAL A 89 -17.04 -24.90 3.11
N LEU A 90 -16.57 -23.67 3.37
CA LEU A 90 -16.46 -23.11 4.74
C LEU A 90 -17.76 -22.48 5.27
N ILE A 91 -18.84 -22.46 4.48
CA ILE A 91 -20.18 -22.00 4.88
C ILE A 91 -21.18 -23.16 4.91
N GLY A 92 -20.69 -24.40 5.03
CA GLY A 92 -21.50 -25.63 5.17
C GLY A 92 -21.50 -26.18 6.58
#